data_AF-I2NBU0-F1
#
_entry.id   AF-I2NBU0-F1
#
_cell.length_a   1.000
_cell.length_b   1.000
_cell.length_c   1.000
_cell.angle_alpha   90.00
_cell.angle_beta   90.00
_cell.angle_gamma   90.00
#
_symmetry.space_group_name_H-M   'P 1'
#
loop_
_entity.id
_entity.type
_entity.pdbx_description
1 polymer ?
#
loop_
_entity_poly.entity_id
_entity_poly.type
_entity_poly.pdbx_seq_one_letter_code
_entity_poly.pdbx_strand_id
1 'polypeptide(L)'
;MWDEPFEVLLRKHLSLLEADDVLTAETSLRDFGLDSMGVVELLSSLERTYGVRFVDDALHIDNFATPEILWDTLRAMRTPAG
;
A
#
# COMPACT_ATOMS: atom_id res chain seq x y z
N MET A 1 3.34 11.10 -5.67
CA MET A 1 3.79 11.37 -4.30
C MET A 1 2.66 11.00 -3.35
N TRP A 2 2.93 10.07 -2.43
CA TRP A 2 2.01 9.63 -1.39
C TRP A 2 2.11 10.52 -0.15
N ASP A 3 1.19 10.33 0.80
CA ASP A 3 1.20 11.03 2.07
C ASP A 3 1.95 10.24 3.16
N GLU A 4 2.23 10.94 4.26
CA GLU A 4 2.98 10.39 5.40
C GLU A 4 2.29 9.18 6.06
N PRO A 5 0.95 9.17 6.29
CA PRO A 5 0.28 8.01 6.87
C PRO A 5 0.41 6.75 6.01
N PHE A 6 0.36 6.88 4.68
CA PHE A 6 0.55 5.76 3.77
C PHE A 6 1.93 5.13 3.90
N GLU A 7 2.98 5.97 3.91
CA GLU A 7 4.36 5.50 4.06
C GLU A 7 4.58 4.81 5.41
N VAL A 8 4.05 5.38 6.49
CA VAL A 8 4.14 4.79 7.84
C VAL A 8 3.45 3.43 7.90
N LEU A 9 2.29 3.27 7.24
CA LEU A 9 1.61 1.97 7.16
C LEU A 9 2.43 0.96 6.38
N LEU A 10 2.96 1.34 5.21
CA LEU A 10 3.81 0.47 4.40
C LEU A 10 5.04 -0.01 5.18
N ARG A 11 5.80 0.90 5.78
CA ARG A 11 7.02 0.58 6.53
C ARG A 11 6.77 -0.40 7.69
N LYS A 12 5.59 -0.41 8.30
CA LYS A 12 5.22 -1.39 9.35
C LYS A 12 5.10 -2.83 8.84
N HIS A 13 4.77 -2.99 7.56
CA HIS A 13 4.61 -4.30 6.93
C HIS A 13 5.83 -4.70 6.09
N LEU A 14 6.76 -3.78 5.84
CA LEU A 14 8.03 -4.03 5.15
C LEU A 14 9.14 -4.35 6.16
N SER A 15 9.13 -5.57 6.69
CA SER A 15 10.08 -6.02 7.73
C SER A 15 11.55 -6.02 7.28
N LEU A 16 11.81 -6.01 5.97
CA LEU A 16 13.15 -6.00 5.40
C LEU A 16 13.63 -4.60 5.01
N LEU A 17 12.78 -3.58 5.14
CA LEU A 17 13.14 -2.19 4.87
C LEU A 17 13.62 -1.53 6.16
N GLU A 18 14.85 -1.01 6.19
CA GLU A 18 15.34 -0.33 7.38
C GLU A 18 14.70 1.05 7.56
N ALA A 19 14.72 1.57 8.80
CA ALA A 19 14.14 2.88 9.10
C ALA A 19 14.81 4.02 8.30
N ASP A 20 16.11 3.89 8.04
CA ASP A 20 16.90 4.87 7.29
C ASP A 20 16.81 4.66 5.77
N ASP A 21 16.22 3.56 5.30
CA ASP A 21 16.06 3.31 3.88
C ASP A 21 15.00 4.24 3.27
N VAL A 22 15.29 4.67 2.04
CA VAL A 22 14.37 5.48 1.25
C VAL A 22 13.38 4.56 0.55
N LEU A 23 12.09 4.69 0.90
CA LEU A 23 11.02 4.04 0.16
C LEU A 23 10.82 4.76 -1.19
N THR A 24 11.11 4.08 -2.29
CA THR A 24 10.94 4.62 -3.64
C THR A 24 9.65 4.11 -4.31
N ALA A 25 9.18 4.82 -5.33
CA ALA A 25 7.98 4.45 -6.09
C ALA A 25 8.07 3.05 -6.72
N GLU A 26 9.27 2.62 -7.08
CA GLU A 26 9.58 1.35 -7.73
C GLU A 26 10.02 0.26 -6.73
N THR A 27 10.00 0.55 -5.42
CA THR A 27 10.38 -0.44 -4.40
C THR A 27 9.42 -1.62 -4.46
N SER A 28 9.97 -2.84 -4.58
CA SER A 28 9.16 -4.06 -4.60
C SER A 28 8.66 -4.41 -3.19
N LEU A 29 7.37 -4.22 -2.91
CA LEU A 29 6.84 -4.45 -1.56
C LEU A 29 7.06 -5.89 -1.10
N ARG A 30 6.92 -6.83 -2.02
CA ARG A 30 7.10 -8.27 -1.77
C ARG A 30 8.53 -8.63 -1.43
N ASP A 31 9.50 -8.06 -2.15
CA ASP A 31 10.92 -8.33 -1.88
C ASP A 31 11.36 -7.74 -0.53
N PHE A 32 10.62 -6.75 -0.03
CA PHE A 32 10.86 -6.11 1.26
C PHE A 32 10.00 -6.66 2.41
N GLY A 33 9.36 -7.82 2.21
CA GLY A 33 8.72 -8.60 3.29
C GLY A 33 7.20 -8.51 3.34
N LEU A 34 6.55 -7.86 2.37
CA LEU A 34 5.09 -7.89 2.26
C LEU A 34 4.62 -9.28 1.77
N ASP A 35 4.15 -10.09 2.71
CA ASP A 35 3.57 -11.41 2.43
C ASP A 35 2.03 -11.38 2.37
N SER A 36 1.39 -12.53 2.15
CA SER A 36 -0.07 -12.63 2.06
C SER A 36 -0.81 -12.13 3.30
N MET A 37 -0.26 -12.33 4.51
CA MET A 37 -0.88 -11.86 5.74
C MET A 37 -0.67 -10.35 5.92
N GLY A 38 0.53 -9.87 5.62
CA GLY A 38 0.87 -8.46 5.59
C GLY A 38 0.00 -7.67 4.61
N VAL A 39 -0.33 -8.23 3.44
CA VAL A 39 -1.28 -7.63 2.49
C VAL A 39 -2.66 -7.46 3.13
N VAL A 40 -3.19 -8.49 3.80
CA VAL A 40 -4.52 -8.43 4.44
C VAL A 40 -4.54 -7.40 5.58
N GLU A 41 -3.49 -7.33 6.39
CA GLU A 41 -3.38 -6.34 7.47
C GLU A 41 -3.21 -4.91 6.91
N LEU A 42 -2.38 -4.74 5.89
CA LEU A 42 -2.16 -3.48 5.20
C LEU A 42 -3.46 -2.97 4.59
N LEU A 43 -4.18 -3.82 3.86
CA LEU A 43 -5.50 -3.53 3.31
C LEU A 43 -6.44 -3.01 4.39
N SER A 44 -6.58 -3.76 5.47
CA SER A 44 -7.48 -3.41 6.56
C SER A 44 -7.08 -2.09 7.23
N SER A 45 -5.78 -1.79 7.31
CA SER A 45 -5.27 -0.52 7.83
C SER A 45 -5.50 0.66 6.88
N LEU A 46 -5.33 0.45 5.57
CA LEU A 46 -5.62 1.45 4.54
C LEU A 46 -7.11 1.79 4.48
N GLU A 47 -7.99 0.79 4.50
CA GLU A 47 -9.45 0.98 4.54
C GLU A 47 -9.87 1.82 5.74
N ARG A 48 -9.35 1.50 6.92
CA ARG A 48 -9.63 2.27 8.15
C ARG A 48 -9.07 3.69 8.11
N THR A 49 -7.88 3.88 7.56
CA THR A 49 -7.19 5.18 7.55
C THR A 49 -7.79 6.13 6.52
N TYR A 50 -8.16 5.61 5.35
CA TYR A 50 -8.65 6.40 4.23
C TYR A 50 -10.17 6.34 4.03
N GLY A 51 -10.89 5.53 4.80
CA GLY A 51 -12.33 5.35 4.67
C GLY A 51 -12.74 4.72 3.34
N VAL A 52 -11.86 3.91 2.74
CA VAL A 52 -12.12 3.19 1.48
C VAL A 52 -12.45 1.73 1.74
N ARG A 53 -12.87 1.03 0.69
CA ARG A 53 -13.01 -0.43 0.71
C ARG A 53 -12.38 -1.01 -0.56
N PHE A 54 -11.41 -1.90 -0.39
CA PHE A 54 -10.79 -2.59 -1.52
C PHE A 54 -11.68 -3.77 -1.92
N VAL A 55 -12.13 -3.79 -3.18
CA VAL A 55 -12.99 -4.83 -3.74
C VAL A 55 -12.54 -5.20 -5.14
N ASP A 56 -12.93 -6.41 -5.59
CA ASP A 56 -12.71 -6.91 -6.95
C ASP A 56 -11.27 -6.70 -7.42
N ASP A 57 -11.10 -5.90 -8.48
CA ASP A 57 -9.81 -5.67 -9.13
C ASP A 57 -8.79 -4.98 -8.23
N ALA A 58 -9.22 -4.26 -7.18
CA ALA A 58 -8.32 -3.58 -6.26
C ALA A 58 -7.51 -4.55 -5.39
N LEU A 59 -8.02 -5.79 -5.20
CA LEU A 59 -7.35 -6.85 -4.45
C LEU A 59 -6.33 -7.63 -5.29
N HIS A 60 -6.17 -7.30 -6.58
CA HIS A 60 -5.16 -7.94 -7.40
C HIS A 60 -3.78 -7.71 -6.84
N ILE A 61 -3.01 -8.80 -6.79
CA ILE A 61 -1.72 -8.78 -6.12
C ILE A 61 -0.68 -7.91 -6.84
N ASP A 62 -0.91 -7.63 -8.12
CA ASP A 62 -0.12 -6.69 -8.91
C ASP A 62 -0.28 -5.25 -8.40
N ASN A 63 -1.41 -4.90 -7.77
CA ASN A 63 -1.59 -3.60 -7.12
C ASN A 63 -0.71 -3.43 -5.87
N PHE A 64 -0.18 -4.52 -5.34
CA PHE A 64 0.73 -4.57 -4.20
C PHE A 64 2.17 -4.83 -4.63
N ALA A 65 2.50 -4.65 -5.92
CA ALA A 65 3.86 -4.81 -6.40
C ALA A 65 4.76 -3.68 -5.89
N THR A 66 4.32 -2.42 -5.98
CA THR A 66 5.09 -1.25 -5.58
C THR A 66 4.25 -0.21 -4.85
N PRO A 67 4.86 0.69 -4.03
CA PRO A 67 4.16 1.79 -3.37
C PRO A 67 3.36 2.68 -4.34
N GLU A 68 3.89 2.92 -5.54
CA GLU A 68 3.25 3.76 -6.54
C GLU A 68 1.92 3.18 -7.02
N ILE A 69 1.91 1.90 -7.40
CA ILE A 69 0.70 1.24 -7.91
C ILE A 69 -0.36 1.18 -6.80
N LEU A 70 0.05 0.84 -5.57
CA LEU A 70 -0.86 0.77 -4.43
C LEU A 70 -1.46 2.15 -4.11
N TRP A 71 -0.63 3.20 -4.14
CA TRP A 71 -1.08 4.57 -3.91
C TRP A 71 -2.02 5.05 -5.02
N ASP A 72 -1.73 4.72 -6.29
CA ASP A 72 -2.59 5.07 -7.42
C ASP A 72 -3.95 4.40 -7.33
N THR A 73 -3.97 3.12 -6.97
CA THR A 73 -5.20 2.37 -6.71
C THR A 73 -6.02 3.04 -5.59
N LEU A 74 -5.36 3.39 -4.48
CA LEU A 74 -5.99 4.09 -3.37
C LEU A 74 -6.57 5.45 -3.78
N ARG A 75 -5.82 6.25 -4.56
CA ARG A 75 -6.27 7.55 -5.06
C ARG A 75 -7.47 7.44 -5.99
N ALA A 76 -7.49 6.43 -6.86
CA ALA A 76 -8.60 6.15 -7.75
C ALA A 76 -9.88 5.83 -6.96
N MET A 77 -9.78 5.04 -5.89
CA MET A 77 -10.92 4.71 -5.03
C MET A 77 -11.43 5.90 -4.19
N ARG A 78 -10.54 6.82 -3.81
CA ARG A 78 -10.89 8.01 -3.02
C ARG A 78 -11.51 9.13 -3.84
N THR A 79 -11.30 9.13 -5.15
CA THR A 79 -11.91 10.14 -6.03
C THR A 79 -13.29 9.62 -6.41
N PRO A 80 -14.39 10.19 -5.90
CA PRO A 80 -15.70 9.86 -6.43
C PRO A 80 -15.68 10.29 -7.90
N ALA A 81 -16.09 9.41 -8.82
CA ALA A 81 -16.46 9.84 -10.15
C ALA A 81 -17.53 10.91 -9.98
N GLY A 82 -17.14 12.18 -10.17
CA GLY A 82 -18.04 13.33 -10.11
C GLY A 82 -19.05 13.32 -11.25
#